data_AF-A0A2V3HRT7-F1
#
_entry.id   AF-A0A2V3HRT7-F1
#
_cell.length_a   1.000
_cell.length_b   1.000
_cell.length_c   1.000
_cell.angle_alpha   90.00
_cell.angle_beta   90.00
_cell.angle_gamma   90.00
#
_symmetry.space_group_name_H-M   'P 1'
#
loop_
_entity.id
_entity.type
_entity.pdbx_description
1 polymer ?
#
loop_
_entity_poly.entity_id
_entity_poly.type
_entity_poly.pdbx_seq_one_letter_code
_entity_poly.pdbx_strand_id
1 'polypeptide(L)' 'MAKLGAGIALAGCGIGTGLGQGQIGAAAVGWVAEDGSKLGLALMFTVLPETILMFGFIAMFLL' A
#
# COMPACT_ATOMS: atom_id res chain seq x y z
N MET A 1 -6.36 17.81 19.68
CA MET A 1 -5.34 17.80 18.60
C MET A 1 -4.94 16.40 18.17
N ALA A 2 -4.80 15.42 19.07
CA ALA A 2 -4.34 14.08 18.73
C ALA A 2 -5.14 13.38 17.60
N LYS A 3 -6.48 13.44 17.65
CA LYS A 3 -7.37 12.95 16.56
C LYS A 3 -7.09 13.56 15.19
N LEU A 4 -6.73 14.84 15.12
CA LEU A 4 -6.36 15.51 13.86
C LEU A 4 -5.00 14.99 13.37
N GLY A 5 -4.04 14.79 14.28
CA GLY A 5 -2.75 14.18 13.97
C GLY A 5 -2.89 12.76 13.43
N ALA A 6 -3.75 11.93 14.06
CA ALA A 6 -4.08 10.59 13.59
C ALA A 6 -4.66 10.61 12.16
N GLY A 7 -5.59 11.53 11.88
CA GLY A 7 -6.16 11.71 10.54
C GLY A 7 -5.12 12.11 9.49
N ILE A 8 -4.20 13.03 9.83
CA ILE A 8 -3.11 13.44 8.93
C ILE A 8 -2.14 12.28 8.67
N ALA A 9 -1.79 11.51 9.70
CA ALA A 9 -0.93 10.34 9.57
C ALA A 9 -1.55 9.28 8.63
N LEU A 10 -2.82 8.93 8.85
CA LEU A 10 -3.53 7.99 7.98
C LEU A 10 -3.61 8.50 6.54
N ALA A 11 -3.97 9.77 6.33
CA ALA A 11 -4.06 10.36 5.00
C ALA A 11 -2.72 10.35 4.26
N GLY A 12 -1.63 10.74 4.94
CA GLY A 12 -0.29 10.74 4.36
C GLY A 12 0.18 9.34 3.97
N CYS A 13 0.03 8.36 4.87
CA CYS A 13 0.34 6.96 4.59
C CYS A 13 -0.51 6.41 3.44
N GLY A 14 -1.81 6.72 3.40
CA GLY A 14 -2.70 6.25 2.34
C GLY A 14 -2.38 6.83 0.97
N ILE A 15 -2.08 8.12 0.87
CA ILE A 15 -1.67 8.74 -0.39
C ILE A 15 -0.35 8.15 -0.87
N GLY A 16 0.67 8.05 -0.01
CA GLY A 16 1.96 7.46 -0.36
C GLY A 16 1.85 6.01 -0.81
N THR A 17 1.06 5.21 -0.09
CA THR A 17 0.81 3.80 -0.42
C THR A 17 0.11 3.67 -1.78
N GLY A 18 -0.98 4.41 -1.99
CA GLY A 18 -1.73 4.33 -3.26
C GLY A 18 -0.90 4.73 -4.48
N LEU A 19 -0.08 5.78 -4.37
CA LEU A 19 0.79 6.22 -5.45
C LEU A 19 1.84 5.17 -5.83
N GLY A 20 2.48 4.54 -4.84
CA GLY A 20 3.44 3.46 -5.09
C GLY A 20 2.78 2.17 -5.58
N GLN A 21 1.70 1.76 -4.92
CA GLN A 21 0.98 0.52 -5.19
C GLN A 21 0.34 0.51 -6.58
N GLY A 22 -0.12 1.66 -7.08
CA GLY A 22 -0.67 1.77 -8.44
C GLY A 22 0.34 1.39 -9.52
N GLN A 23 1.58 1.88 -9.43
CA GLN A 23 2.64 1.54 -10.38
C GLN A 23 3.08 0.07 -10.25
N ILE A 24 3.22 -0.41 -9.01
CA ILE A 24 3.59 -1.81 -8.74
C ILE A 24 2.52 -2.76 -9.27
N GLY A 25 1.24 -2.44 -9.08
CA GLY A 25 0.11 -3.22 -9.61
C GLY A 25 0.10 -3.27 -11.14
N ALA A 26 0.34 -2.14 -11.81
CA ALA A 26 0.43 -2.10 -13.27
C ALA A 26 1.57 -2.99 -13.81
N ALA A 27 2.75 -2.91 -13.17
CA ALA A 27 3.89 -3.76 -13.52
C ALA A 27 3.62 -5.25 -13.22
N ALA A 28 2.99 -5.55 -12.09
CA ALA A 28 2.60 -6.90 -11.68
C ALA A 28 1.63 -7.55 -12.69
N VAL A 29 0.63 -6.81 -13.18
CA VAL A 29 -0.30 -7.31 -14.20
C VAL A 29 0.41 -7.59 -15.51
N GLY A 30 1.29 -6.70 -15.96
CA GLY A 30 2.11 -6.94 -17.16
C GLY A 30 2.98 -8.19 -17.02
N TRP A 31 3.59 -8.38 -15.85
CA TRP A 31 4.41 -9.56 -15.58
C TRP A 31 3.60 -10.87 -15.60
N VAL A 32 2.42 -10.87 -15.00
CA VAL A 32 1.52 -12.04 -15.01
C VAL A 32 0.99 -12.32 -16.42
N ALA A 33 0.81 -11.29 -17.26
CA ALA A 33 0.43 -11.46 -18.65
C ALA A 33 1.52 -12.14 -19.50
N GLU A 34 2.81 -11.91 -19.18
CA GLU A 34 3.93 -12.61 -19.82
C GLU A 34 4.12 -14.03 -19.27
N ASP A 35 4.02 -14.21 -17.95
CA ASP A 35 4.18 -15.51 -17.29
C ASP A 35 3.21 -15.67 -16.11
N GLY A 36 2.13 -16.42 -16.37
CA GLY A 36 1.07 -16.65 -15.39
C GLY A 36 1.52 -17.41 -14.12
N SER A 37 2.67 -18.10 -14.16
CA SER A 37 3.23 -18.75 -12.97
C SER A 37 3.68 -17.76 -11.90
N LYS A 38 3.85 -16.48 -12.27
CA LYS A 38 4.37 -15.41 -11.42
C LYS A 38 3.30 -14.71 -10.57
N LEU A 39 2.03 -15.09 -10.69
CA LEU A 39 0.91 -14.47 -9.97
C LEU A 39 1.17 -14.33 -8.46
N GLY A 40 1.68 -15.39 -7.81
CA GLY A 40 1.95 -15.35 -6.37
C GLY A 40 3.00 -14.31 -5.99
N LEU A 41 4.07 -14.19 -6.77
CA LEU A 41 5.14 -13.22 -6.50
C LEU A 41 4.68 -11.80 -6.85
N ALA A 42 3.93 -11.66 -7.94
CA ALA A 42 3.33 -10.39 -8.39
C ALA A 42 2.40 -9.81 -7.30
N LEU A 43 1.52 -10.65 -6.74
CA LEU A 43 0.67 -10.27 -5.60
C LEU A 43 1.50 -9.88 -4.36
N MET A 44 2.58 -10.62 -4.08
CA MET A 44 3.44 -10.30 -2.94
C MET A 44 4.04 -8.90 -3.06
N PHE A 45 4.54 -8.54 -4.25
CA PHE A 45 5.05 -7.19 -4.51
C PHE A 45 3.95 -6.11 -4.44
N THR A 46 2.75 -6.39 -4.94
CA THR A 46 1.62 -5.46 -4.84
C THR A 46 1.16 -5.21 -3.39
N VAL A 47 1.30 -6.18 -2.49
CA VAL A 47 0.89 -6.06 -1.08
C VAL A 47 1.96 -5.41 -0.20
N LEU A 48 3.25 -5.45 -0.57
CA LEU A 48 4.33 -4.87 0.22
C LEU A 48 4.09 -3.40 0.63
N PRO A 49 3.65 -2.49 -0.27
CA PRO A 49 3.34 -1.11 0.07
C PRO A 49 2.24 -0.98 1.13
N GLU A 50 1.29 -1.92 1.20
CA GLU A 50 0.14 -1.88 2.11
C GLU A 50 0.56 -1.87 3.59
N THR A 51 1.78 -2.33 3.89
CA THR A 51 2.40 -2.21 5.23
C THR A 51 2.52 -0.75 5.69
N ILE A 52 2.77 0.18 4.78
CA ILE A 52 2.89 1.61 5.06
C ILE A 52 1.53 2.19 5.46
N LEU A 53 0.46 1.82 4.74
CA LEU A 53 -0.90 2.20 5.11
C LEU A 53 -1.27 1.67 6.50
N MET A 54 -0.87 0.43 6.81
CA MET A 54 -1.10 -0.17 8.13
C MET A 54 -0.47 0.65 9.27
N PHE A 55 0.72 1.24 9.07
CA PHE A 55 1.32 2.12 10.08
C PHE A 55 0.48 3.39 10.34
N GLY A 56 -0.05 4.01 9.28
CA GLY A 56 -0.97 5.14 9.41
C GLY A 56 -2.30 4.74 10.05
N PHE A 57 -2.80 3.53 9.77
CA PHE A 57 -3.99 2.99 10.40
C PHE A 57 -3.82 2.75 11.90
N ILE A 58 -2.66 2.20 12.32
CA ILE A 58 -2.35 2.00 13.73
C ILE A 58 -2.35 3.34 14.50
N ALA A 59 -1.90 4.43 13.87
CA ALA A 59 -1.90 5.76 14.50
C ALA A 59 -3.31 6.22 14.93
N MET A 60 -4.38 5.79 14.24
CA MET A 60 -5.77 6.10 14.61
C MET A 60 -6.20 5.54 15.97
N PHE A 61 -5.52 4.49 16.45
CA PHE A 61 -5.81 3.86 17.73
C PHE A 61 -4.86 4.33 18.84
N LEU A 62 -3.70 4.88 18.47
CA LEU A 62 -2.67 5.30 19.41
C LEU A 62 -2.70 6.80 19.74
N LEU A 63 -3.33 7.65 18.91
CA LEU A 63 -3.40 9.11 19.03
C LEU A 63 -4.84 9.62 19.14
#